data_AF-A0A0K8TJD1-F1
#
_entry.id   AF-A0A0K8TJD1-F1
#
_cell.length_a   1.000
_cell.length_b   1.000
_cell.length_c   1.000
_cell.angle_alpha   90.00
_cell.angle_beta   90.00
_cell.angle_gamma   90.00
#
_symmetry.space_group_name_H-M   'P 1'
#
loop_
_entity.id
_entity.type
_entity.pdbx_description
1 polymer ?
#
loop_
_entity_poly.entity_id
_entity_poly.type
_entity_poly.pdbx_seq_one_letter_code
_entity_poly.pdbx_strand_id
1 'polypeptide(L)'
;KYLPTISEASGKALTTAYLEDLEENYKTKYLPTISEHAELMIYDWATPGEVEVVVEDIERLDFDQYDKHDARMNDWCISQEKFWAEKRMLYADDKARLIQYLNIPLLDAPEMWVGGEDLLEWEKVWNKAEGNEYMEGYNESQGDTGLLFKLKESKYVPY
;
A
#
# COMPACT_ATOMS: atom_id res chain seq x y z
N LYS A 1 -13.68 10.12 28.06
CA LYS A 1 -14.36 8.80 28.19
C LYS A 1 -13.47 7.81 27.45
N TYR A 2 -12.64 7.05 28.16
CA TYR A 2 -11.64 6.18 27.54
C TYR A 2 -12.34 5.03 26.82
N LEU A 3 -12.02 4.82 25.53
CA LEU A 3 -12.44 3.62 24.79
C LEU A 3 -11.84 2.40 25.51
N PRO A 4 -12.59 1.31 25.69
CA PRO A 4 -12.05 0.11 26.30
C PRO A 4 -10.94 -0.43 25.40
N THR A 5 -9.75 -0.64 25.97
CA THR A 5 -8.66 -1.33 25.29
C THR A 5 -9.13 -2.75 24.98
N ILE A 6 -9.57 -2.98 23.75
CA ILE A 6 -9.82 -4.32 23.24
C ILE A 6 -8.47 -5.00 23.24
N SER A 7 -8.22 -5.94 24.14
CA SER A 7 -7.05 -6.80 23.98
C SER A 7 -7.26 -7.61 22.71
N GLU A 8 -6.36 -7.51 21.73
CA GLU A 8 -6.42 -8.26 20.48
C GLU A 8 -6.63 -9.76 20.71
N ALA A 9 -6.09 -10.29 21.82
CA ALA A 9 -6.22 -11.68 22.25
C ALA A 9 -7.68 -12.19 22.42
N SER A 10 -8.67 -11.29 22.56
CA SER A 10 -10.10 -11.64 22.66
C SER A 10 -10.92 -11.21 21.43
N GLY A 11 -10.27 -10.69 20.38
CA GLY A 11 -10.92 -10.26 19.16
C GLY A 11 -11.34 -11.44 18.26
N LYS A 12 -12.42 -11.27 17.50
CA LYS A 12 -12.88 -12.27 16.50
C LYS A 12 -11.82 -12.59 15.44
N ALA A 13 -10.86 -11.68 15.23
CA ALA A 13 -9.82 -11.73 14.22
C ALA A 13 -8.63 -12.66 14.57
N LEU A 14 -8.59 -13.27 15.76
CA LEU A 14 -7.52 -14.20 16.16
C LEU A 14 -8.09 -15.54 16.65
N THR A 15 -9.26 -15.92 16.14
CA THR A 15 -9.87 -17.23 16.42
C THR A 15 -9.28 -18.30 15.51
N THR A 16 -9.23 -19.55 15.97
CA THR A 16 -8.77 -20.69 15.13
C THR A 16 -9.56 -20.77 13.83
N ALA A 17 -10.88 -20.63 13.89
CA ALA A 17 -11.74 -20.66 12.71
C ALA A 17 -11.38 -19.55 11.70
N TYR A 18 -11.09 -18.33 12.16
CA TYR A 18 -10.65 -17.25 11.27
C TYR A 18 -9.31 -17.56 10.60
N LEU A 19 -8.36 -18.13 11.34
CA LEU A 19 -7.05 -18.50 10.80
C LEU A 19 -7.15 -19.64 9.77
N GLU A 20 -8.00 -20.64 10.03
CA GLU A 20 -8.31 -21.73 9.11
C GLU A 20 -8.97 -21.20 7.83
N ASP A 21 -9.98 -20.32 7.96
CA ASP A 21 -10.63 -19.66 6.82
C ASP A 21 -9.61 -18.84 6.00
N LEU A 22 -8.71 -18.11 6.67
CA LEU A 22 -7.67 -17.32 6.01
C LEU A 22 -6.71 -18.22 5.22
N GLU A 23 -6.26 -19.32 5.82
CA GLU A 23 -5.39 -20.29 5.17
C GLU A 23 -6.08 -20.94 3.96
N GLU A 24 -7.34 -21.34 4.10
CA GLU A 24 -8.13 -21.91 3.01
C GLU A 24 -8.26 -20.92 1.85
N ASN A 25 -8.65 -19.67 2.14
CA ASN A 25 -8.81 -18.64 1.10
C ASN A 25 -7.47 -18.29 0.44
N TYR A 26 -6.37 -18.25 1.21
CA TYR A 26 -5.04 -18.03 0.66
C TYR A 26 -4.66 -19.14 -0.34
N LYS A 27 -4.84 -20.41 0.06
CA LYS A 27 -4.49 -21.57 -0.78
C LYS A 27 -5.39 -21.76 -1.99
N THR A 28 -6.70 -21.54 -1.84
CA THR A 28 -7.70 -21.90 -2.86
C THR A 28 -8.04 -20.75 -3.81
N LYS A 29 -7.88 -19.49 -3.38
CA LYS A 29 -8.22 -18.32 -4.19
C LYS A 29 -6.99 -17.52 -4.56
N TYR A 30 -6.22 -17.09 -3.56
CA TYR A 30 -5.12 -16.17 -3.79
C TYR A 30 -3.97 -16.82 -4.58
N LEU A 31 -3.44 -17.97 -4.13
CA LEU A 31 -2.31 -18.64 -4.79
C LEU A 31 -2.60 -18.94 -6.28
N PRO A 32 -3.76 -19.50 -6.68
CA PRO A 32 -4.09 -19.67 -8.09
C PRO A 32 -4.08 -18.37 -8.88
N THR A 33 -4.71 -17.30 -8.36
CA THR A 33 -4.74 -16.00 -9.04
C THR A 33 -3.36 -15.39 -9.16
N ILE A 34 -2.57 -15.35 -8.09
CA ILE A 34 -1.24 -14.73 -8.14
C ILE A 34 -0.25 -15.54 -8.99
N SER A 35 -0.46 -16.84 -9.18
CA SER A 35 0.35 -17.68 -10.06
C SER A 35 0.37 -17.20 -11.52
N GLU A 36 -0.67 -16.49 -11.96
CA GLU A 36 -0.75 -15.91 -13.30
C GLU A 36 0.18 -14.70 -13.45
N HIS A 37 0.49 -14.01 -12.35
CA HIS A 37 1.20 -12.72 -12.32
C HIS A 37 2.58 -12.79 -11.66
N ALA A 38 2.97 -13.94 -11.08
CA ALA A 38 4.22 -14.14 -10.37
C ALA A 38 4.72 -15.60 -10.45
N GLU A 39 6.02 -15.78 -10.21
CA GLU A 39 6.58 -17.09 -9.86
C GLU A 39 6.38 -17.38 -8.38
N LEU A 40 5.76 -18.52 -8.07
CA LEU A 40 5.44 -18.89 -6.69
C LEU A 40 6.47 -19.86 -6.15
N MET A 41 7.05 -19.52 -5.01
CA MET A 41 7.97 -20.37 -4.26
C MET A 41 7.31 -20.73 -2.93
N ILE A 42 7.06 -22.02 -2.70
CA ILE A 42 6.32 -22.49 -1.53
C ILE A 42 7.28 -23.30 -0.66
N TYR A 43 7.44 -22.84 0.58
CA TYR A 43 8.33 -23.45 1.57
C TYR A 43 7.55 -23.87 2.81
N ASP A 44 7.97 -24.98 3.42
CA ASP A 44 7.50 -25.38 4.74
C ASP A 44 8.37 -24.75 5.82
N TRP A 45 7.78 -23.84 6.60
CA TRP A 45 8.44 -23.16 7.71
C TRP A 45 8.20 -23.83 9.06
N ALA A 46 7.65 -25.04 9.10
CA ALA A 46 7.54 -25.83 10.33
C ALA A 46 8.91 -26.14 10.95
N THR A 47 9.98 -26.09 10.14
CA THR A 47 11.38 -26.14 10.59
C THR A 47 12.08 -24.84 10.20
N PRO A 48 13.15 -24.43 10.93
CA PRO A 48 13.95 -23.28 10.52
C PRO A 48 14.46 -23.47 9.10
N GLY A 49 14.00 -22.63 8.16
CA GLY A 49 14.41 -22.72 6.77
C GLY A 49 15.85 -22.26 6.58
N GLU A 50 16.53 -22.88 5.61
CA GLU A 50 17.88 -22.49 5.19
C GLU A 50 17.77 -21.34 4.19
N VAL A 51 18.32 -20.16 4.55
CA VAL A 51 18.23 -18.94 3.72
C VAL A 51 18.97 -19.13 2.40
N GLU A 52 20.08 -19.88 2.42
CA GLU A 52 20.89 -20.20 1.26
C GLU A 52 20.10 -20.93 0.18
N VAL A 53 19.21 -21.86 0.57
CA VAL A 53 18.35 -22.59 -0.37
C VAL A 53 17.36 -21.64 -1.04
N VAL A 54 16.74 -20.74 -0.28
CA VAL A 54 15.78 -19.76 -0.82
C VAL A 54 16.47 -18.83 -1.82
N VAL A 55 17.69 -18.37 -1.53
CA VAL A 55 18.46 -17.52 -2.44
C VAL A 55 18.83 -18.30 -3.71
N GLU A 56 19.30 -19.54 -3.58
CA GLU A 56 19.65 -20.38 -4.73
C GLU A 56 18.44 -20.61 -5.65
N ASP A 57 17.27 -20.87 -5.09
CA ASP A 57 16.06 -21.07 -5.88
C ASP A 57 15.58 -19.76 -6.56
N ILE A 58 15.77 -18.59 -5.93
CA ILE A 58 15.49 -17.28 -6.56
C ILE A 58 16.43 -17.05 -7.74
N GLU A 59 17.73 -17.35 -7.58
CA GLU A 59 18.74 -17.17 -8.63
C GLU A 59 18.54 -18.10 -9.83
N ARG A 60 17.86 -19.23 -9.63
CA ARG A 60 17.47 -20.16 -10.71
C ARG A 60 16.26 -19.70 -11.51
N LEU A 61 15.53 -18.68 -11.06
CA LEU A 61 14.35 -18.19 -11.79
C LEU A 61 14.77 -17.54 -13.11
N ASP A 62 14.16 -18.00 -14.20
CA ASP A 62 14.31 -17.40 -15.52
C ASP A 62 13.05 -16.59 -15.84
N PHE A 63 13.18 -15.26 -15.84
CA PHE A 63 12.10 -14.35 -16.24
C PHE A 63 12.15 -13.99 -17.72
N ASP A 64 13.26 -14.27 -18.41
CA ASP A 64 13.42 -13.98 -19.84
C ASP A 64 12.66 -14.99 -20.71
N GLN A 65 12.20 -16.10 -20.13
CA GLN A 65 11.32 -17.06 -20.81
C GLN A 65 9.93 -16.49 -21.15
N TYR A 66 9.51 -15.40 -20.51
CA TYR A 66 8.20 -14.78 -20.70
C TYR A 66 8.26 -13.65 -21.72
N ASP A 67 7.28 -13.62 -22.62
CA ASP A 67 7.08 -12.51 -23.54
C ASP A 67 5.65 -11.94 -23.51
N LYS A 68 5.42 -10.88 -24.30
CA LYS A 68 4.13 -10.17 -24.39
C LYS A 68 2.96 -11.01 -24.92
N HIS A 69 3.23 -12.19 -25.48
CA HIS A 69 2.25 -13.14 -26.00
C HIS A 69 1.88 -14.20 -24.97
N ASP A 70 2.66 -14.35 -23.90
CA ASP A 70 2.31 -15.23 -22.79
C ASP A 70 1.13 -14.65 -21.98
N ALA A 71 0.25 -15.56 -21.56
CA ALA A 71 -0.84 -15.20 -20.65
C ALA A 71 -0.31 -14.95 -19.23
N ARG A 72 0.74 -15.66 -18.84
CA ARG A 72 1.40 -15.55 -17.54
C ARG A 72 2.45 -14.42 -17.59
N MET A 73 2.65 -13.70 -16.48
CA MET A 73 3.67 -12.65 -16.34
C MET A 73 3.53 -11.45 -17.30
N ASN A 74 2.41 -11.33 -18.02
CA ASN A 74 2.20 -10.27 -19.02
C ASN A 74 2.32 -8.86 -18.42
N ASP A 75 1.91 -8.67 -17.16
CA ASP A 75 1.99 -7.37 -16.47
C ASP A 75 3.44 -6.85 -16.33
N TRP A 76 4.43 -7.75 -16.37
CA TRP A 76 5.86 -7.42 -16.32
C TRP A 76 6.47 -7.19 -17.71
N CYS A 77 5.84 -7.71 -18.77
CA CYS A 77 6.31 -7.63 -20.16
C CYS A 77 5.93 -6.29 -20.83
N ILE A 78 6.23 -5.17 -20.17
CA ILE A 78 5.88 -3.83 -20.64
C ILE A 78 6.78 -3.41 -21.81
N SER A 79 6.23 -3.46 -23.02
CA SER A 79 6.98 -3.27 -24.27
C SER A 79 7.42 -1.84 -24.59
N GLN A 80 6.74 -0.80 -24.08
CA GLN A 80 7.05 0.59 -24.42
C GLN A 80 7.56 1.36 -23.20
N GLU A 81 8.67 2.08 -23.38
CA GLU A 81 9.27 2.94 -22.36
C GLU A 81 8.28 3.97 -21.78
N LYS A 82 7.37 4.47 -22.60
CA LYS A 82 6.33 5.41 -22.15
C LYS A 82 5.51 4.85 -20.99
N PHE A 83 5.14 3.57 -21.02
CA PHE A 83 4.35 2.97 -19.95
C PHE A 83 5.16 2.80 -18.66
N TRP A 84 6.47 2.50 -18.77
CA TRP A 84 7.37 2.54 -17.62
C TRP A 84 7.48 3.94 -17.01
N ALA A 85 7.56 4.98 -17.83
CA ALA A 85 7.57 6.36 -17.37
C ALA A 85 6.25 6.75 -16.66
N GLU A 86 5.10 6.33 -17.20
CA GLU A 86 3.79 6.55 -16.57
C GLU A 86 3.67 5.85 -15.21
N LYS A 87 4.11 4.59 -15.11
CA LYS A 87 4.13 3.84 -13.83
C LYS A 87 5.06 4.52 -12.82
N ARG A 88 6.27 4.92 -13.24
CA ARG A 88 7.22 5.64 -12.39
C ARG A 88 6.60 6.93 -11.85
N MET A 89 5.98 7.73 -12.72
CA MET A 89 5.33 8.97 -12.32
C MET A 89 4.22 8.71 -11.29
N LEU A 90 3.36 7.71 -11.53
CA LEU A 90 2.25 7.37 -10.63
C LEU A 90 2.73 6.95 -9.23
N TYR A 91 3.77 6.12 -9.12
CA TYR A 91 4.23 5.58 -7.84
C TYR A 91 5.27 6.45 -7.12
N ALA A 92 6.06 7.25 -7.85
CA ALA A 92 7.11 8.08 -7.27
C ALA A 92 6.68 9.54 -7.04
N ASP A 93 6.08 10.16 -8.05
CA ASP A 93 5.82 11.61 -8.09
C ASP A 93 4.36 11.96 -7.78
N ASP A 94 3.39 11.14 -8.20
CA ASP A 94 1.95 11.42 -8.14
C ASP A 94 1.24 10.59 -7.05
N LYS A 95 1.87 10.45 -5.88
CA LYS A 95 1.35 9.65 -4.75
C LYS A 95 0.01 10.18 -4.25
N ALA A 96 -0.18 11.50 -4.26
CA ALA A 96 -1.45 12.12 -3.86
C ALA A 96 -2.61 11.61 -4.73
N ARG A 97 -2.41 11.54 -6.05
CA ARG A 97 -3.39 10.95 -6.98
C ARG A 97 -3.56 9.45 -6.77
N LEU A 98 -2.49 8.72 -6.49
CA LEU A 98 -2.58 7.29 -6.19
C LEU A 98 -3.50 7.04 -4.98
N ILE A 99 -3.34 7.80 -3.89
CA ILE A 99 -4.14 7.68 -2.66
C ILE A 99 -5.60 8.09 -2.93
N GLN A 100 -5.86 9.05 -3.82
CA GLN A 100 -7.24 9.42 -4.18
C GLN A 100 -8.05 8.25 -4.76
N TYR A 101 -7.42 7.27 -5.41
CA TYR A 101 -8.11 6.07 -5.88
C TYR A 101 -8.62 5.16 -4.74
N LEU A 102 -8.11 5.33 -3.52
CA LEU A 102 -8.60 4.64 -2.33
C LEU A 102 -9.80 5.34 -1.69
N ASN A 103 -10.03 6.62 -2.00
CA ASN A 103 -11.14 7.40 -1.46
C ASN A 103 -12.42 7.20 -2.30
N ILE A 104 -12.95 5.98 -2.27
CA ILE A 104 -14.13 5.59 -3.04
C ILE A 104 -15.39 5.88 -2.20
N PRO A 105 -16.41 6.58 -2.75
CA PRO A 105 -17.66 6.80 -2.04
C PRO A 105 -18.51 5.52 -2.05
N LEU A 106 -18.25 4.60 -1.11
CA LEU A 106 -19.04 3.38 -0.95
C LEU A 106 -20.37 3.68 -0.24
N LEU A 107 -21.45 3.87 -1.00
CA LEU A 107 -22.77 4.18 -0.46
C LEU A 107 -23.46 3.00 0.27
N ASP A 108 -22.92 1.78 0.13
CA ASP A 108 -23.49 0.58 0.75
C ASP A 108 -22.75 0.12 2.01
N ALA A 109 -21.69 0.83 2.43
CA ALA A 109 -20.84 0.49 3.56
C ALA A 109 -20.76 1.65 4.59
N PRO A 110 -21.79 1.85 5.42
CA PRO A 110 -21.87 2.98 6.36
C PRO A 110 -20.77 2.95 7.43
N GLU A 111 -20.18 1.80 7.73
CA GLU A 111 -19.02 1.66 8.64
C GLU A 111 -17.77 2.38 8.15
N MET A 112 -17.68 2.68 6.85
CA MET A 112 -16.58 3.44 6.26
C MET A 112 -16.83 4.96 6.26
N TRP A 113 -18.01 5.41 6.69
CA TRP A 113 -18.37 6.82 6.64
C TRP A 113 -17.97 7.55 7.90
N VAL A 114 -17.63 8.82 7.73
CA VAL A 114 -17.40 9.76 8.82
C VAL A 114 -18.48 10.83 8.76
N GLY A 115 -19.07 11.17 9.91
CA GLY A 115 -20.06 12.25 10.00
C GLY A 115 -19.43 13.60 9.66
N GLY A 116 -20.19 14.50 9.03
CA GLY A 116 -19.66 15.80 8.61
C GLY A 116 -19.18 16.68 9.78
N GLU A 117 -19.81 16.57 10.95
CA GLU A 117 -19.39 17.27 12.17
C GLU A 117 -18.06 16.69 12.70
N ASP A 118 -17.94 15.38 12.77
CA ASP A 118 -16.71 14.69 13.19
C ASP A 118 -15.54 15.00 12.25
N LEU A 119 -15.80 15.03 10.93
CA LEU A 119 -14.79 15.40 9.94
C LEU A 119 -14.31 16.84 10.13
N LEU A 120 -15.21 17.78 10.40
CA LEU A 120 -14.85 19.18 10.65
C LEU A 120 -14.02 19.32 11.94
N GLU A 121 -14.33 18.57 12.99
CA GLU A 121 -13.51 18.56 14.21
C GLU A 121 -12.13 17.95 13.95
N TRP A 122 -12.07 16.86 13.19
CA TRP A 122 -10.82 16.23 12.78
C TRP A 122 -9.95 17.18 11.96
N GLU A 123 -10.50 17.87 10.96
CA GLU A 123 -9.77 18.86 10.14
C GLU A 123 -9.18 19.99 10.99
N LYS A 124 -9.93 20.49 11.99
CA LYS A 124 -9.43 21.53 12.90
C LYS A 124 -8.25 21.05 13.73
N VAL A 125 -8.24 19.78 14.16
CA VAL A 125 -7.13 19.20 14.92
C VAL A 125 -5.95 18.93 13.99
N TRP A 126 -6.21 18.36 12.81
CA TRP A 126 -5.21 18.03 11.81
C TRP A 126 -4.43 19.27 11.35
N ASN A 127 -5.14 20.35 10.99
CA ASN A 127 -4.53 21.59 10.50
C ASN A 127 -3.84 22.40 11.61
N LYS A 128 -4.13 22.12 12.89
CA LYS A 128 -3.44 22.75 14.03
C LYS A 128 -2.23 21.95 14.50
N ALA A 129 -2.04 20.73 14.00
CA ALA A 129 -0.87 19.94 14.33
C ALA A 129 0.39 20.63 13.78
N GLU A 130 1.49 20.45 14.47
CA GLU A 130 2.78 21.04 14.11
C GLU A 130 3.19 20.58 12.70
N GLY A 131 3.46 21.54 11.80
CA GLY A 131 3.84 21.26 10.41
C GLY A 131 2.70 20.98 9.43
N ASN A 132 1.44 20.91 9.89
CA ASN A 132 0.28 20.61 9.04
C ASN A 132 -0.57 21.83 8.67
N GLU A 133 -0.24 23.02 9.18
CA GLU A 133 -1.03 24.24 8.94
C GLU A 133 -0.96 24.68 7.46
N TYR A 134 0.23 24.58 6.86
CA TYR A 134 0.48 24.84 5.45
C TYR A 134 1.14 23.63 4.79
N MET A 135 1.21 23.67 3.46
CA MET A 135 1.97 22.67 2.70
C MET A 135 3.41 22.57 3.22
N GLU A 136 3.98 21.37 3.11
CA GLU A 136 5.38 21.14 3.46
C GLU A 136 6.30 22.16 2.77
N GLY A 137 7.23 22.74 3.52
CA GLY A 137 8.08 23.81 3.04
C GLY A 137 7.42 25.19 3.11
N TYR A 138 6.22 25.35 3.65
CA TYR A 138 5.59 26.66 3.81
C TYR A 138 5.24 27.02 5.27
N ASN A 139 5.80 26.31 6.25
CA ASN A 139 5.53 26.53 7.67
C ASN A 139 6.62 27.38 8.33
N GLU A 140 6.38 28.69 8.49
CA GLU A 140 7.32 29.61 9.16
C GLU A 140 7.66 29.14 10.59
N SER A 141 6.67 28.61 11.31
CA SER A 141 6.81 28.06 12.66
C SER A 141 7.80 26.90 12.76
N GLN A 142 8.10 26.24 11.63
CA GLN A 142 9.04 25.12 11.51
C GLN A 142 10.40 25.55 10.92
N GLY A 143 10.60 26.85 10.71
CA GLY A 143 11.86 27.40 10.19
C GLY A 143 11.93 27.48 8.66
N ASP A 144 10.81 27.34 7.95
CA ASP A 144 10.79 27.53 6.50
C ASP A 144 11.06 28.99 6.11
N THR A 145 12.01 29.19 5.21
CA THR A 145 12.44 30.52 4.75
C THR A 145 12.15 30.73 3.27
N GLY A 146 12.15 31.98 2.81
CA GLY A 146 11.98 32.32 1.39
C GLY A 146 10.57 32.08 0.84
N LEU A 147 9.56 32.03 1.72
CA LEU A 147 8.17 31.65 1.43
C LEU A 147 7.58 32.36 0.20
N LEU A 148 7.77 33.69 0.11
CA LEU A 148 7.24 34.51 -0.99
C LEU A 148 7.83 34.18 -2.37
N PHE A 149 9.02 33.58 -2.41
CA PHE A 149 9.75 33.27 -3.65
C PHE A 149 9.88 31.75 -3.90
N LYS A 150 9.22 30.91 -3.09
CA LYS A 150 9.13 29.47 -3.36
C LYS A 150 8.20 29.24 -4.56
N LEU A 151 8.80 28.95 -5.71
CA LEU A 151 8.13 28.76 -7.00
C LEU A 151 7.77 27.29 -7.30
N LYS A 152 8.15 26.36 -6.44
CA LYS A 152 7.92 24.93 -6.63
C LYS A 152 7.53 24.30 -5.29
N GLU A 153 6.52 23.46 -5.35
CA GLU A 153 6.18 22.53 -4.28
C GLU A 153 7.33 21.52 -4.11
N SER A 154 7.46 20.96 -2.89
CA SER A 154 8.37 19.85 -2.66
C SER A 154 8.01 18.71 -3.61
N LYS A 155 8.98 18.20 -4.36
CA LYS A 155 8.76 17.05 -5.26
C LYS A 155 8.36 15.78 -4.51
N TYR A 156 8.67 15.73 -3.21
CA TYR A 156 8.37 14.61 -2.34
C TYR A 156 7.48 15.12 -1.23
N VAL A 157 6.24 14.66 -1.20
CA VAL A 157 5.40 14.73 -0.02
C VAL A 157 5.62 13.40 0.73
N PRO A 158 6.31 13.40 1.88
CA PRO A 158 6.34 12.24 2.75
C PRO A 158 4.96 12.10 3.38
N TYR A 159 4.21 11.09 2.92
CA TYR A 159 3.03 10.59 3.63
C TYR A 159 3.45 9.42 4.52
#